data_AF-T1CGU6-F1
#
_entry.id   AF-T1CGU6-F1
#
_cell.length_a   1.000
_cell.length_b   1.000
_cell.length_c   1.000
_cell.angle_alpha   90.00
_cell.angle_beta   90.00
_cell.angle_gamma   90.00
#
_symmetry.space_group_name_H-M   'P 1'
#
loop_
_entity.id
_entity.type
_entity.pdbx_description
1 polymer ?
#
loop_
_entity_poly.entity_id
_entity_poly.type
_entity_poly.pdbx_seq_one_letter_code
_entity_poly.pdbx_strand_id
1 'polypeptide(L)'
;ASSSSTTVTQVAVNLTTASKYDYYTKYAPGLNSPSFKSESFLGVTTSYLGVEGYSMDFMKSTVFGADAIYGGTTGFFTTLSLPFQGLSPVPSGLAALFAAPFYAPLFWFTTNMFFWVFWLSFLLGLTNALPILITDGGQFLKDTLYIFGTRRKIKLLSNEKTAGLISNYVGLFIIFLIFWELLIPRII
;
A
#
# COMPACT_ATOMS: atom_id res chain seq x y z
N ALA A 1 51.54 19.78 -21.21
CA ALA A 1 50.22 20.07 -20.61
C ALA A 1 49.18 20.00 -21.71
N SER A 2 48.35 18.95 -21.74
CA SER A 2 47.30 18.75 -22.75
C SER A 2 45.94 19.10 -22.15
N SER A 3 45.32 20.18 -22.61
CA SER A 3 43.97 20.59 -22.21
C SER A 3 42.92 19.87 -23.06
N SER A 4 42.23 18.90 -22.48
CA SER A 4 41.07 18.23 -23.08
C SER A 4 39.82 19.10 -22.93
N SER A 5 39.31 19.65 -24.03
CA SER A 5 38.05 20.40 -24.10
C SER A 5 36.86 19.44 -24.15
N THR A 6 36.09 19.36 -23.07
CA THR A 6 34.85 18.58 -23.02
C THR A 6 33.73 19.36 -23.72
N THR A 7 33.30 18.90 -24.89
CA THR A 7 32.16 19.46 -25.63
C THR A 7 30.86 19.03 -24.93
N VAL A 8 30.18 19.96 -24.25
CA VAL A 8 28.88 19.70 -23.61
C VAL A 8 27.79 19.78 -24.69
N THR A 9 27.23 18.63 -25.06
CA THR A 9 26.07 18.54 -25.96
C THR A 9 24.82 19.03 -25.20
N GLN A 10 24.39 20.27 -25.46
CA GLN A 10 23.13 20.79 -24.92
C GLN A 10 21.96 20.26 -25.75
N VAL A 11 21.18 19.35 -25.19
CA VAL A 11 19.93 18.88 -25.79
C VAL A 11 18.82 19.83 -25.34
N ALA A 12 18.30 20.65 -26.26
CA ALA A 12 17.14 21.50 -26.00
C ALA A 12 15.87 20.63 -26.02
N VAL A 13 15.14 20.60 -24.90
CA VAL A 13 13.85 19.91 -24.77
C VAL A 13 12.76 20.96 -24.56
N ASN A 14 11.69 20.90 -25.36
CA ASN A 14 10.53 21.76 -25.16
C ASN A 14 9.72 21.26 -23.96
N LEU A 15 9.63 22.09 -22.91
CA LEU A 15 8.85 21.81 -21.71
C LEU A 15 7.50 22.54 -21.77
N THR A 16 6.41 21.81 -21.65
CA THR A 16 5.06 22.37 -21.48
C THR A 16 4.83 22.67 -19.99
N THR A 17 4.70 23.95 -19.64
CA THR A 17 4.48 24.39 -18.25
C THR A 17 3.00 24.67 -17.97
N ALA A 18 2.57 24.52 -16.72
CA ALA A 18 1.23 24.94 -16.28
C ALA A 18 1.17 26.46 -16.03
N SER A 19 -0.03 27.05 -16.06
CA SER A 19 -0.25 28.46 -15.70
C SER A 19 -0.23 28.64 -14.17
N LYS A 20 0.52 29.63 -13.68
CA LYS A 20 0.57 29.95 -12.24
C LYS A 20 -0.80 30.39 -11.72
N TYR A 21 -1.52 31.19 -12.49
CA TYR A 21 -2.84 31.68 -12.10
C TYR A 21 -3.84 30.54 -11.85
N ASP A 22 -3.87 29.54 -12.72
CA ASP A 22 -4.81 28.42 -12.60
C ASP A 22 -4.50 27.55 -11.38
N TYR A 23 -3.21 27.37 -11.08
CA TYR A 23 -2.76 26.68 -9.88
C TYR A 23 -3.22 27.40 -8.60
N TYR A 24 -2.94 28.70 -8.46
CA TYR A 24 -3.34 29.45 -7.26
C TYR A 24 -4.86 29.60 -7.13
N THR A 25 -5.59 29.66 -8.24
CA THR A 25 -7.06 29.64 -8.21
C THR A 25 -7.60 28.37 -7.58
N LYS A 26 -6.96 27.21 -7.86
CA LYS A 26 -7.41 25.91 -7.36
C LYS A 26 -6.96 25.60 -5.93
N TYR A 27 -5.74 25.99 -5.55
CA TYR A 27 -5.11 25.55 -4.29
C TYR A 27 -4.95 26.64 -3.23
N ALA A 28 -4.87 27.92 -3.61
CA ALA A 28 -4.64 29.02 -2.67
C ALA A 28 -5.23 30.35 -3.19
N PRO A 29 -6.58 30.46 -3.29
CA PRO A 29 -7.23 31.58 -3.98
C PRO A 29 -6.95 32.94 -3.33
N GLY A 30 -6.70 32.98 -2.02
CA GLY A 30 -6.38 34.21 -1.29
C GLY A 30 -4.99 34.80 -1.58
N LEU A 31 -4.09 34.03 -2.20
CA LEU A 31 -2.76 34.48 -2.62
C LEU A 31 -2.68 34.72 -4.13
N ASN A 32 -3.78 34.54 -4.86
CA ASN A 32 -3.82 34.68 -6.31
C ASN A 32 -3.82 36.16 -6.72
N SER A 33 -3.06 36.49 -7.75
CA SER A 33 -2.99 37.85 -8.32
C SER A 33 -3.28 37.79 -9.83
N PRO A 34 -4.00 38.78 -10.39
CA PRO A 34 -4.19 38.91 -11.84
C PRO A 34 -2.87 38.92 -12.63
N SER A 35 -1.76 39.32 -12.00
CA SER A 35 -0.42 39.32 -12.60
C SER A 35 0.10 37.91 -12.92
N PHE A 36 -0.44 36.86 -12.30
CA PHE A 36 0.01 35.48 -12.50
C PHE A 36 -0.48 34.83 -13.80
N LYS A 37 -1.36 35.50 -14.56
CA LYS A 37 -1.88 34.98 -15.83
C LYS A 37 -0.81 34.85 -16.92
N SER A 38 0.25 35.65 -16.83
CA SER A 38 1.38 35.63 -17.77
C SER A 38 2.60 34.85 -17.25
N GLU A 39 2.47 34.16 -16.12
CA GLU A 39 3.58 33.43 -15.49
C GLU A 39 3.43 31.92 -15.69
N SER A 40 4.48 31.31 -16.24
CA SER A 40 4.63 29.86 -16.27
C SER A 40 5.00 29.32 -14.89
N PHE A 41 4.28 28.30 -14.44
CA PHE A 41 4.50 27.61 -13.17
C PHE A 41 5.15 26.25 -13.41
N LEU A 42 6.39 26.14 -12.98
CA LEU A 42 7.07 24.88 -12.72
C LEU A 42 7.00 24.67 -11.21
N GLY A 43 6.08 23.82 -10.77
CA GLY A 43 5.86 23.57 -9.34
C GLY A 43 7.07 22.91 -8.72
N VAL A 44 7.97 23.70 -8.14
CA VAL A 44 9.06 23.22 -7.29
C VAL A 44 8.58 23.39 -5.85
N THR A 45 8.28 22.28 -5.18
CA THR A 45 7.99 22.30 -3.75
C THR A 45 9.30 22.24 -2.98
N THR A 46 9.51 23.20 -2.08
CA THR A 46 10.61 23.16 -1.12
C THR A 46 10.02 22.79 0.23
N SER A 47 10.21 21.54 0.65
CA SER A 47 9.81 21.09 1.99
C SER A 47 10.80 21.65 3.01
N TYR A 48 10.30 22.49 3.92
CA TYR A 48 11.11 23.00 5.03
C TYR A 48 11.47 21.80 5.92
N LEU A 49 12.77 21.54 6.11
CA LEU A 49 13.30 20.40 6.89
C LEU A 49 12.90 19.01 6.37
N GLY A 50 12.54 18.88 5.08
CA GLY A 50 12.11 17.60 4.51
C GLY A 50 10.72 17.14 4.94
N VAL A 51 9.94 18.01 5.59
CA VAL A 51 8.54 17.72 5.93
C VAL A 51 7.68 17.95 4.68
N GLU A 52 7.30 16.86 4.03
CA GLU A 52 6.22 16.86 3.04
C GLU A 52 4.88 16.88 3.76
N GLY A 53 4.07 17.89 3.49
CA GLY A 53 2.70 17.98 4.00
C GLY A 53 1.73 17.27 3.06
N TYR A 54 0.96 16.33 3.58
CA TYR A 54 -0.18 15.77 2.87
C TYR A 54 -1.38 16.72 2.98
N SER A 55 -2.15 16.87 1.89
CA SER A 55 -3.39 17.63 1.95
C SER A 55 -4.39 16.95 2.90
N MET A 56 -5.19 17.74 3.61
CA MET A 56 -6.20 17.19 4.53
C MET A 56 -7.25 16.35 3.79
N ASP A 57 -7.55 16.71 2.54
CA ASP A 57 -8.45 15.94 1.67
C ASP A 57 -7.88 14.56 1.34
N PHE A 58 -6.58 14.47 1.03
CA PHE A 58 -5.89 13.20 0.82
C PHE A 58 -5.89 12.37 2.11
N MET A 59 -5.51 12.97 3.24
CA MET A 59 -5.53 12.28 4.53
C MET A 59 -6.92 11.75 4.88
N LYS A 60 -7.98 12.53 4.62
CA LYS A 60 -9.36 12.10 4.81
C LYS A 60 -9.70 10.90 3.93
N SER A 61 -9.39 10.95 2.63
CA SER A 61 -9.71 9.84 1.72
C SER A 61 -8.95 8.56 2.09
N THR A 62 -7.70 8.69 2.49
CA THR A 62 -6.84 7.54 2.81
C THR A 62 -7.21 6.92 4.16
N VAL A 63 -7.37 7.73 5.22
CA VAL A 63 -7.69 7.26 6.59
C VAL A 63 -9.06 6.59 6.66
N PHE A 64 -10.06 7.11 5.94
CA PHE A 64 -11.40 6.53 5.89
C PHE A 64 -11.60 5.51 4.75
N GLY A 65 -10.52 5.12 4.07
CA GLY A 65 -10.53 4.02 3.10
C GLY A 65 -11.21 4.32 1.75
N ALA A 66 -11.58 5.57 1.47
CA ALA A 66 -12.08 5.96 0.16
C ALA A 66 -10.98 5.78 -0.92
N ASP A 67 -9.72 6.02 -0.55
CA ASP A 67 -8.58 5.83 -1.45
C ASP A 67 -8.38 4.35 -1.81
N ALA A 68 -8.69 3.41 -0.92
CA ALA A 68 -8.66 1.98 -1.23
C ALA A 68 -9.68 1.57 -2.30
N ILE A 69 -10.79 2.31 -2.41
CA ILE A 69 -11.88 2.03 -3.36
C ILE A 69 -11.64 2.76 -4.68
N TYR A 70 -11.29 4.05 -4.62
CA TYR A 70 -11.20 4.93 -5.80
C TYR A 70 -9.79 5.16 -6.31
N GLY A 71 -8.76 4.93 -5.49
CA GLY A 71 -7.35 5.12 -5.81
C GLY A 71 -6.68 3.91 -6.47
N GLY A 72 -7.46 2.88 -6.82
CA GLY A 72 -6.96 1.67 -7.46
C GLY A 72 -6.01 0.86 -6.58
N THR A 73 -5.03 0.20 -7.20
CA THR A 73 -4.06 -0.64 -6.48
C THR A 73 -3.18 0.17 -5.54
N THR A 74 -2.74 1.36 -5.95
CA THR A 74 -1.91 2.25 -5.13
C THR A 74 -2.67 2.69 -3.89
N GLY A 75 -3.91 3.17 -4.03
CA GLY A 75 -4.73 3.57 -2.89
C GLY A 75 -5.03 2.41 -1.94
N PHE A 76 -5.26 1.20 -2.48
CA PHE A 76 -5.43 -0.01 -1.67
C PHE A 76 -4.20 -0.31 -0.80
N PHE A 77 -3.00 -0.33 -1.38
CA PHE A 77 -1.78 -0.59 -0.62
C PHE A 77 -1.45 0.54 0.36
N THR A 78 -1.74 1.80 0.00
CA THR A 78 -1.59 2.94 0.91
C THR A 78 -2.48 2.76 2.15
N THR A 79 -3.76 2.45 1.97
CA THR A 79 -4.68 2.19 3.09
C THR A 79 -4.26 0.97 3.93
N LEU A 80 -3.81 -0.12 3.30
CA LEU A 80 -3.27 -1.27 4.02
C LEU A 80 -2.02 -0.94 4.85
N SER A 81 -1.23 0.05 4.41
CA SER A 81 0.00 0.43 5.10
C SER A 81 -0.21 1.32 6.33
N LEU A 82 -1.38 1.94 6.46
CA LEU A 82 -1.69 2.91 7.54
C LEU A 82 -1.43 2.41 8.96
N PRO A 83 -1.72 1.14 9.33
CA PRO A 83 -1.46 0.66 10.68
C PRO A 83 0.03 0.59 10.99
N PHE A 84 0.87 0.22 10.02
CA PHE A 84 2.31 0.20 10.18
C PHE A 84 2.91 1.60 10.35
N GLN A 85 2.21 2.62 9.83
CA GLN A 85 2.56 4.03 10.01
C GLN A 85 2.01 4.64 11.32
N GLY A 86 1.23 3.88 12.09
CA GLY A 86 0.56 4.39 13.30
C GLY A 86 -0.56 5.39 13.02
N LEU A 87 -1.06 5.46 11.78
CA LEU A 87 -2.16 6.33 11.37
C LEU A 87 -3.52 5.63 11.47
N SER A 88 -3.53 4.31 11.71
CA SER A 88 -4.72 3.49 11.93
C SER A 88 -4.48 2.45 13.04
N PRO A 89 -5.38 2.27 14.03
CA PRO A 89 -6.63 3.01 14.22
C PRO A 89 -6.35 4.50 14.45
N VAL A 90 -7.28 5.36 14.03
CA VAL A 90 -7.04 6.81 13.94
C VAL A 90 -6.61 7.37 15.31
N PRO A 91 -5.38 7.91 15.43
CA PRO A 91 -4.90 8.47 16.69
C PRO A 91 -5.73 9.68 17.12
N SER A 92 -5.81 9.93 18.43
CA SER A 92 -6.61 11.04 18.99
C SER A 92 -6.23 12.41 18.41
N GLY A 93 -4.92 12.66 18.19
CA GLY A 93 -4.44 13.90 17.58
C GLY A 93 -4.89 14.09 16.13
N LEU A 94 -4.97 13.00 15.35
CA LEU A 94 -5.45 13.02 13.97
C LEU A 94 -6.98 13.09 13.93
N ALA A 95 -7.66 12.37 14.83
CA ALA A 95 -9.10 12.40 14.98
C ALA A 95 -9.63 13.80 15.32
N ALA A 96 -8.89 14.59 16.12
CA ALA A 96 -9.24 15.97 16.44
C ALA A 96 -9.27 16.91 15.22
N LEU A 97 -8.63 16.54 14.11
CA LEU A 97 -8.62 17.32 12.88
C LEU A 97 -9.87 17.07 12.01
N PHE A 98 -10.67 16.05 12.34
CA PHE A 98 -11.86 15.68 11.58
C PHE A 98 -13.14 15.96 12.38
N ALA A 99 -14.13 16.55 11.71
CA ALA A 99 -15.47 16.64 12.25
C ALA A 99 -16.18 15.29 12.12
N ALA A 100 -16.61 14.72 13.26
CA ALA A 100 -17.43 13.53 13.25
C ALA A 100 -18.83 13.85 12.66
N PRO A 101 -19.40 12.97 11.82
CA PRO A 101 -20.71 13.19 11.21
C PRO A 101 -21.88 13.15 12.20
N PHE A 102 -21.66 12.60 13.39
CA PHE A 102 -22.61 12.53 14.51
C PHE A 102 -21.83 12.55 15.82
N TYR A 103 -22.48 12.21 16.95
CA TYR A 103 -21.88 12.18 18.30
C TYR A 103 -20.48 11.53 18.29
N ALA A 104 -19.46 12.38 18.49
CA ALA A 104 -18.06 12.04 18.20
C ALA A 104 -17.54 10.80 18.94
N PRO A 105 -17.82 10.59 20.25
CA PRO A 105 -17.37 9.39 20.95
C PRO A 105 -17.91 8.10 20.34
N LEU A 106 -19.16 8.11 19.88
CA LEU A 106 -19.77 6.95 19.24
C LEU A 106 -19.17 6.70 17.85
N PHE A 107 -18.96 7.77 17.07
CA PHE A 107 -18.34 7.65 15.74
C PHE A 107 -16.96 7.00 15.83
N TRP A 108 -16.08 7.53 16.68
CA TRP A 108 -14.72 7.02 16.84
C TRP A 108 -14.69 5.61 17.43
N PHE A 109 -15.59 5.28 18.37
CA PHE A 109 -15.75 3.92 18.87
C PHE A 109 -16.13 2.94 17.76
N THR A 110 -17.13 3.28 16.94
CA THR A 110 -17.58 2.42 15.84
C THR A 110 -16.51 2.26 14.76
N THR A 111 -15.83 3.34 14.36
CA THR A 111 -14.72 3.27 13.40
C THR A 111 -13.60 2.37 13.90
N ASN A 112 -13.22 2.50 15.17
CA ASN A 112 -12.20 1.64 15.78
C ASN A 112 -12.66 0.18 15.85
N MET A 113 -13.93 -0.07 16.18
CA MET A 113 -14.50 -1.42 16.21
C MET A 113 -14.46 -2.08 14.83
N PHE A 114 -14.89 -1.37 13.77
CA PHE A 114 -14.80 -1.89 12.40
C PHE A 114 -13.36 -2.12 11.95
N PHE A 115 -12.44 -1.23 12.32
CA PHE A 115 -11.01 -1.44 12.08
C PHE A 115 -10.54 -2.78 12.66
N TRP A 116 -10.84 -3.07 13.93
CA TRP A 116 -10.43 -4.31 14.57
C TRP A 116 -11.11 -5.54 13.97
N VAL A 117 -12.42 -5.50 13.70
CA VAL A 117 -13.13 -6.61 13.06
C VAL A 117 -12.57 -6.91 11.68
N PHE A 118 -12.31 -5.87 10.88
CA PHE A 118 -11.68 -6.00 9.58
C PHE A 118 -10.33 -6.71 9.69
N TRP A 119 -9.41 -6.20 10.52
CA TRP A 119 -8.06 -6.77 10.62
C TRP A 119 -8.05 -8.17 11.21
N LEU A 120 -8.87 -8.46 12.22
CA LEU A 120 -9.00 -9.81 12.76
C LEU A 120 -9.51 -10.79 11.71
N SER A 121 -10.54 -10.41 10.95
CA SER A 121 -11.11 -11.27 9.90
C SER A 121 -10.15 -11.44 8.73
N PHE A 122 -9.44 -10.37 8.36
CA PHE A 122 -8.45 -10.37 7.29
C PHE A 122 -7.24 -11.24 7.64
N LEU A 123 -6.66 -11.09 8.84
CA LEU A 123 -5.54 -11.90 9.31
C LEU A 123 -5.95 -13.36 9.51
N LEU A 124 -7.16 -13.63 9.99
CA LEU A 124 -7.71 -14.98 10.08
C LEU A 124 -7.84 -15.61 8.68
N GLY A 125 -8.38 -14.86 7.72
CA GLY A 125 -8.47 -15.30 6.32
C GLY A 125 -7.11 -15.58 5.69
N LEU A 126 -6.14 -14.68 5.87
CA LEU A 126 -4.77 -14.87 5.38
C LEU A 126 -4.11 -16.09 6.00
N THR A 127 -4.23 -16.26 7.32
CA THR A 127 -3.65 -17.41 8.04
C THR A 127 -4.28 -18.71 7.57
N ASN A 128 -5.61 -18.75 7.40
CA ASN A 128 -6.31 -19.93 6.90
C ASN A 128 -5.96 -20.25 5.45
N ALA A 129 -5.68 -19.23 4.63
CA ALA A 129 -5.26 -19.40 3.24
C ALA A 129 -3.80 -19.88 3.09
N LEU A 130 -3.00 -19.90 4.16
CA LEU A 130 -1.61 -20.34 4.08
C LEU A 130 -1.53 -21.81 3.64
N PRO A 131 -0.58 -22.19 2.77
CA PRO A 131 -0.40 -23.58 2.35
C PRO A 131 0.38 -24.41 3.39
N ILE A 132 -0.07 -24.39 4.64
CA ILE A 132 0.57 -25.09 5.78
C ILE A 132 -0.33 -26.26 6.21
N LEU A 133 0.28 -27.32 6.75
CA LEU A 133 -0.44 -28.54 7.15
C LEU A 133 -1.61 -28.29 8.14
N ILE A 134 -1.47 -27.31 9.03
CA ILE A 134 -2.43 -27.01 10.10
C ILE A 134 -3.61 -26.17 9.58
N THR A 135 -3.44 -25.47 8.45
CA THR A 135 -4.39 -24.49 7.93
C THR A 135 -5.22 -25.07 6.78
N ASP A 136 -6.44 -24.57 6.60
CA ASP A 136 -7.36 -25.03 5.54
C ASP A 136 -6.75 -24.90 4.13
N GLY A 137 -5.88 -23.91 3.92
CA GLY A 137 -5.14 -23.67 2.68
C GLY A 137 -4.16 -24.80 2.31
N GLY A 138 -3.60 -25.53 3.28
CA GLY A 138 -2.72 -26.67 3.01
C GLY A 138 -3.49 -27.87 2.43
N GLN A 139 -4.70 -28.11 2.94
CA GLN A 139 -5.59 -29.12 2.39
C GLN A 139 -6.11 -28.69 1.00
N PHE A 140 -6.49 -27.43 0.84
CA PHE A 140 -6.89 -26.89 -0.46
C PHE A 140 -5.77 -27.00 -1.51
N LEU A 141 -4.52 -26.75 -1.13
CA LEU A 141 -3.36 -26.95 -2.00
C LEU A 141 -3.22 -28.42 -2.42
N LYS A 142 -3.33 -29.35 -1.47
CA LYS A 142 -3.27 -30.80 -1.75
C LYS A 142 -4.32 -31.22 -2.78
N ASP A 143 -5.56 -30.79 -2.58
CA ASP A 143 -6.68 -31.12 -3.47
C ASP A 143 -6.51 -30.48 -4.84
N THR A 144 -6.02 -29.24 -4.89
CA THR A 144 -5.67 -28.55 -6.14
C THR A 144 -4.57 -29.29 -6.91
N LEU A 145 -3.51 -29.74 -6.23
CA LEU A 145 -2.44 -30.52 -6.84
C LEU A 145 -2.94 -31.85 -7.39
N TYR A 146 -3.80 -32.55 -6.65
CA TYR A 146 -4.40 -33.81 -7.08
C TYR A 146 -5.31 -33.65 -8.31
N ILE A 147 -6.21 -32.66 -8.28
CA ILE A 147 -7.11 -32.35 -9.40
C ILE A 147 -6.31 -31.93 -10.63
N PHE A 148 -5.31 -31.07 -10.46
CA PHE A 148 -4.43 -30.63 -11.54
C PHE A 148 -3.64 -31.79 -12.15
N GLY A 149 -3.06 -32.65 -11.31
CA GLY A 149 -2.35 -33.86 -11.73
C GLY A 149 -3.22 -34.81 -12.54
N THR A 150 -4.46 -35.02 -12.08
CA THR A 150 -5.44 -35.86 -12.76
C THR A 150 -5.85 -35.27 -14.12
N ARG A 151 -6.14 -33.97 -14.18
CA ARG A 151 -6.50 -33.28 -15.44
C ARG A 151 -5.38 -33.29 -16.47
N ARG A 152 -4.12 -33.11 -16.03
CA ARG A 152 -2.93 -33.08 -16.89
C ARG A 152 -2.30 -34.46 -17.12
N LYS A 153 -2.88 -35.54 -16.58
CA LYS A 153 -2.35 -36.92 -16.61
C LYS A 153 -0.91 -37.04 -16.08
N ILE A 154 -0.56 -36.21 -15.10
CA ILE A 154 0.75 -36.25 -14.44
C ILE A 154 0.68 -37.32 -13.35
N LYS A 155 1.25 -38.51 -13.65
CA LYS A 155 1.22 -39.70 -12.76
C LYS A 155 1.66 -39.41 -11.32
N LEU A 156 2.58 -38.47 -11.14
CA LEU A 156 3.15 -38.12 -9.85
C LEU A 156 2.18 -37.29 -8.98
N LEU A 157 1.38 -36.40 -9.58
CA LEU A 157 0.40 -35.57 -8.86
C LEU A 157 -0.98 -36.22 -8.81
N SER A 158 -1.29 -37.15 -9.72
CA SER A 158 -2.55 -37.91 -9.69
C SER A 158 -2.58 -39.01 -8.61
N ASN A 159 -1.50 -39.20 -7.86
CA ASN A 159 -1.46 -40.08 -6.70
C ASN A 159 -1.67 -39.25 -5.43
N GLU A 160 -2.78 -39.48 -4.73
CA GLU A 160 -3.15 -38.74 -3.52
C GLU A 160 -2.05 -38.79 -2.44
N LYS A 161 -1.36 -39.93 -2.28
CA LYS A 161 -0.27 -40.06 -1.31
C LYS A 161 0.91 -39.17 -1.66
N THR A 162 1.25 -39.10 -2.95
CA THR A 162 2.36 -38.28 -3.44
C THR A 162 2.01 -36.79 -3.41
N ALA A 163 0.78 -36.42 -3.78
CA ALA A 163 0.28 -35.06 -3.66
C ALA A 163 0.24 -34.59 -2.19
N GLY A 164 -0.17 -35.47 -1.28
CA GLY A 164 -0.11 -35.23 0.16
C GLY A 164 1.32 -35.01 0.67
N LEU A 165 2.26 -35.88 0.29
CA LEU A 165 3.68 -35.71 0.66
C LEU A 165 4.24 -34.38 0.13
N ILE A 166 3.97 -34.04 -1.13
CA ILE A 166 4.41 -32.77 -1.72
C ILE A 166 3.80 -31.59 -0.96
N SER A 167 2.50 -31.60 -0.69
CA SER A 167 1.85 -30.52 0.07
C SER A 167 2.47 -30.36 1.46
N ASN A 168 2.78 -31.46 2.14
CA ASN A 168 3.44 -31.44 3.46
C ASN A 168 4.85 -30.84 3.38
N TYR A 169 5.64 -31.21 2.36
CA TYR A 169 6.97 -30.63 2.15
C TYR A 169 6.89 -29.14 1.81
N VAL A 170 5.92 -28.73 0.99
CA VAL A 170 5.67 -27.31 0.70
C VAL A 170 5.30 -26.56 1.97
N GLY A 171 4.40 -27.09 2.80
CA GLY A 171 4.03 -26.48 4.07
C GLY A 171 5.19 -26.37 5.05
N LEU A 172 6.01 -27.41 5.18
CA LEU A 172 7.22 -27.37 6.02
C LEU A 172 8.26 -26.38 5.49
N PHE A 173 8.41 -26.29 4.17
CA PHE A 173 9.28 -25.32 3.52
C PHE A 173 8.80 -23.88 3.76
N ILE A 174 7.50 -23.62 3.69
CA ILE A 174 6.91 -22.31 4.01
C ILE A 174 7.15 -21.94 5.47
N ILE A 175 6.94 -22.86 6.41
CA ILE A 175 7.26 -22.63 7.82
C ILE A 175 8.74 -22.29 7.98
N PHE A 176 9.63 -23.04 7.32
CA PHE A 176 11.06 -22.76 7.33
C PHE A 176 11.37 -21.35 6.81
N LEU A 177 10.77 -20.92 5.68
CA LEU A 177 10.94 -19.57 5.14
C LEU A 177 10.48 -18.49 6.11
N ILE A 178 9.32 -18.67 6.76
CA ILE A 178 8.81 -17.71 7.75
C ILE A 178 9.77 -17.59 8.93
N PHE A 179 10.25 -18.70 9.49
CA PHE A 179 11.24 -18.65 10.58
C PHE A 179 12.56 -18.03 10.12
N TRP A 180 12.99 -18.35 8.91
CA TRP A 180 14.21 -17.78 8.32
C TRP A 180 14.12 -16.25 8.19
N GLU A 181 13.01 -15.73 7.65
CA GLU A 181 12.74 -14.29 7.51
C GLU A 181 12.62 -13.56 8.86
N LEU A 182 12.10 -14.23 9.90
CA LEU A 182 11.98 -13.63 11.24
C LEU A 182 13.30 -13.65 12.02
N LEU A 183 14.15 -14.66 11.80
CA LEU A 183 15.38 -14.85 12.58
C LEU A 183 16.58 -14.07 12.00
N ILE A 184 16.76 -14.02 10.68
CA ILE A 184 17.93 -13.35 10.07
C ILE A 184 18.04 -11.87 10.46
N PRO A 185 16.99 -11.04 10.32
CA PRO A 185 17.10 -9.61 10.61
C PRO A 185 17.36 -9.30 12.09
N ARG A 186 17.26 -10.32 12.95
CA ARG A 186 17.45 -10.18 14.40
C ARG A 186 18.85 -10.62 14.87
N ILE A 187 19.59 -11.33 14.04
CA ILE A 187 20.93 -11.86 14.36
C ILE A 187 22.04 -11.01 13.75
N ILE A 188 21.74 -10.32 12.64
CA ILE A 188 22.63 -9.34 11.97
C ILE A 188 22.29 -7.95 12.47
#